data_AF-A0A3A0V5U6-F1
#
_entry.id   AF-A0A3A0V5U6-F1
#
_cell.length_a   1.000
_cell.length_b   1.000
_cell.length_c   1.000
_cell.angle_alpha   90.00
_cell.angle_beta   90.00
_cell.angle_gamma   90.00
#
_symmetry.space_group_name_H-M   'P 1'
#
loop_
_entity.id
_entity.type
_entity.pdbx_description
1 polymer ?
#
loop_
_entity_poly.entity_id
_entity_poly.type
_entity_poly.pdbx_seq_one_letter_code
_entity_poly.pdbx_strand_id
1 'polypeptide(L)'
;TSTLFSLWIAQRFYHQIAQRLELFIPFPKTRAFDLNYAIQFDNIHQRFDHIIAFLIIAILTKIICYGIIVIFDNVLKFKRPNGISRVIGVIMSLISSIIISTTLLYTISLYPLEIVQQQLISGEISEFLILHTPYISNYVVNI
;
A
#
# COMPACT_ATOMS: atom_id res chain seq x y z
N THR A 1 -12.87 -7.03 -4.47
CA THR A 1 -12.70 -8.25 -3.63
C THR A 1 -11.34 -8.88 -3.81
N SER A 2 -10.81 -9.05 -5.04
CA SER A 2 -9.42 -9.50 -5.27
C SER A 2 -8.34 -8.64 -4.59
N THR A 3 -8.60 -7.34 -4.46
CA THR A 3 -7.71 -6.38 -3.83
C THR A 3 -7.47 -6.65 -2.34
N LEU A 4 -8.48 -7.07 -1.58
CA LEU A 4 -8.29 -7.41 -0.17
C LEU A 4 -7.46 -8.68 -0.02
N PHE A 5 -7.68 -9.65 -0.91
CA PHE A 5 -6.88 -10.87 -0.94
C PHE A 5 -5.42 -10.59 -1.30
N SER A 6 -5.16 -9.69 -2.27
CA SER A 6 -3.79 -9.30 -2.61
C SER A 6 -3.09 -8.56 -1.48
N LEU A 7 -3.80 -7.69 -0.75
CA LEU A 7 -3.27 -7.03 0.44
C LEU A 7 -2.96 -8.03 1.56
N TRP A 8 -3.81 -9.04 1.75
CA TRP A 8 -3.59 -10.09 2.73
C TRP A 8 -2.36 -10.96 2.40
N ILE A 9 -2.19 -11.34 1.13
CA ILE A 9 -0.98 -12.05 0.68
C ILE A 9 0.26 -11.18 0.85
N ALA A 10 0.20 -9.91 0.44
CA ALA A 10 1.32 -8.98 0.62
C ALA A 10 1.74 -8.90 2.08
N GLN A 11 0.79 -8.78 3.01
CA GLN A 11 1.05 -8.76 4.45
C GLN A 11 1.78 -10.02 4.96
N ARG A 12 1.57 -11.18 4.32
CA ARG A 12 2.18 -12.43 4.76
C ARG A 12 3.59 -12.65 4.23
N PHE A 13 3.90 -12.12 3.05
CA PHE A 13 5.13 -12.46 2.31
C PHE A 13 6.11 -11.28 2.13
N TYR A 14 5.73 -10.04 2.45
CA TYR A 14 6.59 -8.86 2.21
C TYR A 14 7.97 -9.01 2.87
N HIS A 15 8.04 -9.53 4.10
CA HIS A 15 9.31 -9.60 4.84
C HIS A 15 10.34 -10.51 4.16
N GLN A 16 9.90 -11.61 3.54
CA GLN A 16 10.79 -12.54 2.83
C GLN A 16 11.32 -11.93 1.53
N ILE A 17 10.52 -11.09 0.88
CA ILE A 17 10.90 -10.44 -0.37
C ILE A 17 11.75 -9.21 -0.11
N ALA A 18 11.45 -8.41 0.93
CA ALA A 18 12.19 -7.20 1.26
C ALA A 18 13.69 -7.46 1.47
N GLN A 19 14.04 -8.55 2.17
CA GLN A 19 15.44 -8.97 2.36
C GLN A 19 16.19 -9.25 1.05
N ARG A 20 15.47 -9.64 -0.01
CA ARG A 20 16.05 -9.86 -1.34
C ARG A 20 15.99 -8.61 -2.22
N LEU A 21 15.10 -7.68 -1.88
CA LEU A 21 14.79 -6.48 -2.66
C LEU A 21 15.79 -5.35 -2.41
N GLU A 22 16.46 -5.35 -1.25
CA GLU A 22 17.55 -4.42 -0.91
C GLU A 22 18.62 -4.34 -2.02
N LEU A 23 18.84 -5.44 -2.76
CA LEU A 23 19.80 -5.51 -3.86
C LEU A 23 19.28 -4.92 -5.19
N PHE A 24 17.97 -4.78 -5.37
CA PHE A 24 17.35 -4.38 -6.64
C PHE A 24 16.86 -2.93 -6.66
N ILE A 25 16.34 -2.42 -5.54
CA ILE A 25 15.76 -1.06 -5.47
C ILE A 25 16.49 -0.30 -4.37
N PRO A 26 17.53 0.48 -4.70
CA PRO A 26 18.26 1.23 -3.70
C PRO A 26 17.38 2.35 -3.14
N PHE A 27 17.51 2.58 -1.84
CA PHE A 27 16.86 3.72 -1.19
C PHE A 27 17.25 5.03 -1.89
N PRO A 28 16.27 5.89 -2.26
CA PRO A 28 16.53 7.16 -2.91
C PRO A 28 17.33 8.08 -1.97
N LYS A 29 18.58 8.37 -2.32
CA LYS A 29 19.39 9.35 -1.57
C LYS A 29 19.35 10.69 -2.29
N THR A 30 18.92 11.74 -1.60
CA THR A 30 19.05 13.11 -2.11
C THR A 30 20.44 13.65 -1.85
N ARG A 31 20.89 14.59 -2.70
CA ARG A 31 22.19 15.27 -2.53
C ARG A 31 22.23 16.22 -1.34
N ALA A 32 21.07 16.69 -0.89
CA ALA A 32 20.92 17.41 0.37
C ALA A 32 20.89 16.38 1.51
N PHE A 33 21.95 16.36 2.31
CA PHE A 33 22.08 15.54 3.51
C PHE A 33 21.04 15.92 4.60
N ASP A 34 20.45 17.12 4.51
CA ASP A 34 19.60 17.74 5.54
C ASP A 34 18.15 17.96 5.06
N LEU A 35 17.56 16.98 4.37
CA LEU A 35 16.14 17.05 4.02
C LEU A 35 15.30 16.77 5.28
N ASN A 36 14.60 17.78 5.78
CA ASN A 36 13.66 17.63 6.89
C ASN A 36 12.42 16.89 6.41
N TYR A 37 12.26 15.64 6.85
CA TYR A 37 11.04 14.89 6.62
C TYR A 37 9.90 15.48 7.44
N ALA A 38 8.70 15.51 6.85
CA ALA A 38 7.47 15.92 7.51
C ALA A 38 7.17 15.04 8.74
N ILE A 39 7.53 13.77 8.66
CA ILE A 39 7.36 12.77 9.72
C ILE A 39 8.73 12.18 10.02
N GLN A 40 9.10 12.18 11.30
CA GLN A 40 10.32 11.52 11.74
C GLN A 40 10.09 10.01 11.80
N PHE A 41 10.71 9.29 10.88
CA PHE A 41 10.64 7.83 10.84
C PHE A 41 11.93 7.23 11.39
N ASP A 42 11.82 6.37 12.40
CA ASP A 42 12.92 5.48 12.79
C ASP A 42 13.18 4.47 11.66
N ASN A 43 14.46 4.16 11.39
CA ASN A 43 14.88 3.16 10.40
C ASN A 43 14.23 3.32 9.01
N ILE A 44 14.21 4.54 8.47
CA ILE A 44 13.52 4.88 7.20
C ILE A 44 13.92 3.98 6.02
N HIS A 45 15.18 3.54 5.95
CA HIS A 45 15.68 2.63 4.93
C HIS A 45 14.93 1.28 4.96
N GLN A 46 14.90 0.64 6.12
CA GLN A 46 14.23 -0.65 6.29
C GLN A 46 12.73 -0.54 6.00
N ARG A 47 12.10 0.56 6.43
CA ARG A 47 10.67 0.80 6.20
C ARG A 47 10.36 1.02 4.72
N PHE A 48 11.25 1.65 3.98
CA PHE A 48 11.16 1.79 2.53
C PHE A 48 11.22 0.42 1.85
N ASP A 49 12.18 -0.42 2.20
CA ASP A 49 12.33 -1.75 1.60
C ASP A 49 11.09 -2.62 1.86
N HIS A 50 10.57 -2.59 3.10
CA HIS A 50 9.36 -3.30 3.48
C HIS A 50 8.12 -2.84 2.69
N ILE A 51 7.89 -1.52 2.59
CA ILE A 51 6.69 -1.00 1.91
C ILE A 51 6.74 -1.23 0.40
N ILE A 52 7.92 -1.12 -0.22
CA ILE A 52 8.09 -1.40 -1.63
C ILE A 52 7.87 -2.89 -1.92
N ALA A 53 8.41 -3.78 -1.09
CA ALA A 53 8.16 -5.23 -1.21
C ALA A 53 6.66 -5.55 -1.07
N PHE A 54 5.97 -4.93 -0.10
CA PHE A 54 4.54 -5.06 0.07
C PHE A 54 3.76 -4.63 -1.19
N LEU A 55 4.07 -3.45 -1.74
CA LEU A 55 3.42 -2.94 -2.95
C LEU A 55 3.62 -3.86 -4.15
N ILE A 56 4.85 -4.36 -4.36
CA ILE A 56 5.15 -5.28 -5.46
C ILE A 56 4.31 -6.55 -5.35
N ILE A 57 4.25 -7.18 -4.17
CA ILE A 57 3.45 -8.40 -3.96
C ILE A 57 1.97 -8.10 -4.17
N ALA A 58 1.47 -7.01 -3.58
CA ALA A 58 0.06 -6.64 -3.70
C ALA A 58 -0.34 -6.44 -5.17
N ILE A 59 0.51 -5.78 -5.96
CA ILE A 59 0.27 -5.55 -7.39
C ILE A 59 0.31 -6.87 -8.16
N LEU A 60 1.35 -7.68 -7.98
CA LEU A 60 1.50 -8.98 -8.67
C LEU A 60 0.34 -9.91 -8.37
N THR A 61 0.00 -10.08 -7.09
CA THR A 61 -1.14 -10.91 -6.68
C THR A 61 -2.45 -10.37 -7.23
N LYS A 62 -2.67 -9.04 -7.22
CA LYS A 62 -3.88 -8.43 -7.79
C LYS A 62 -4.00 -8.72 -9.29
N ILE A 63 -2.90 -8.62 -10.04
CA ILE A 63 -2.88 -8.92 -11.47
C ILE A 63 -3.22 -10.39 -11.72
N ILE A 64 -2.62 -11.32 -10.97
CA ILE A 64 -2.90 -12.76 -11.09
C ILE A 64 -4.37 -13.04 -10.78
N CYS A 65 -4.89 -12.53 -9.66
CA CYS A 65 -6.30 -12.72 -9.29
C CYS A 65 -7.24 -12.11 -10.33
N TYR A 66 -6.92 -10.95 -10.89
CA TYR A 66 -7.71 -10.35 -11.95
C TYR A 66 -7.74 -11.22 -13.20
N GLY A 67 -6.59 -11.78 -13.61
CA GLY A 67 -6.52 -12.73 -14.71
C GLY A 67 -7.41 -13.94 -14.50
N ILE A 68 -7.39 -14.53 -13.29
CA ILE A 68 -8.28 -15.64 -12.92
C ILE A 68 -9.74 -15.20 -13.03
N ILE A 69 -10.11 -14.06 -12.45
CA ILE A 69 -11.49 -13.55 -12.49
C ILE A 69 -11.98 -13.38 -13.93
N VAL A 70 -11.17 -12.80 -14.82
CA VAL A 70 -11.52 -12.60 -16.24
C VAL A 70 -11.76 -13.92 -16.96
N ILE A 71 -10.95 -14.95 -16.69
CA ILE A 71 -11.14 -16.29 -17.26
C ILE A 71 -12.48 -16.88 -16.80
N PHE A 72 -12.76 -16.79 -15.50
CA PHE A 72 -14.00 -17.32 -14.93
C PHE A 72 -15.24 -16.54 -15.37
N ASP A 73 -15.15 -15.22 -15.55
CA ASP A 73 -16.28 -14.38 -15.99
C ASP A 73 -16.76 -14.77 -17.40
N ASN A 74 -15.83 -15.13 -18.28
CA ASN A 74 -16.16 -15.62 -19.63
C ASN A 74 -16.89 -16.98 -19.61
N VAL A 75 -16.54 -17.85 -18.64
CA VAL A 75 -17.16 -19.18 -18.47
C VAL A 75 -18.49 -19.08 -17.73
N LEU A 76 -18.58 -18.18 -16.75
CA LEU A 76 -19.73 -17.97 -15.89
C LEU A 76 -20.58 -16.81 -16.42
N LYS A 77 -21.36 -17.04 -17.49
CA LYS A 77 -22.45 -16.14 -17.92
C LYS A 77 -23.62 -16.17 -16.91
N PHE A 78 -23.34 -15.96 -15.63
CA PHE A 78 -24.32 -16.05 -14.57
C PHE A 78 -25.28 -14.88 -14.58
N LYS A 79 -26.51 -15.18 -14.15
CA LYS A 79 -27.60 -14.24 -13.90
C LYS A 79 -27.09 -13.05 -13.05
N ARG A 80 -27.63 -11.86 -13.30
CA ARG A 80 -27.26 -10.60 -12.60
C ARG A 80 -27.11 -10.82 -11.08
N PRO A 81 -26.06 -10.25 -10.45
CA PRO A 81 -25.85 -10.39 -9.01
C PRO A 81 -27.01 -9.81 -8.22
N ASN A 82 -27.40 -10.51 -7.16
CA ASN A 82 -28.44 -10.07 -6.23
C ASN A 82 -28.03 -8.74 -5.57
N GLY A 83 -29.00 -7.88 -5.22
CA GLY A 83 -28.74 -6.55 -4.63
C GLY A 83 -27.85 -6.60 -3.38
N ILE A 84 -27.99 -7.64 -2.56
CA ILE A 84 -27.17 -7.87 -1.35
C ILE A 84 -25.68 -8.08 -1.73
N SER A 85 -25.40 -8.89 -2.75
CA SER A 85 -24.04 -9.14 -3.24
C SER A 85 -23.39 -7.84 -3.75
N ARG A 86 -24.20 -6.94 -4.35
CA ARG A 86 -23.73 -5.62 -4.78
C ARG A 86 -23.33 -4.75 -3.59
N VAL A 87 -24.16 -4.69 -2.55
CA VAL A 87 -23.87 -3.88 -1.35
C VAL A 87 -22.60 -4.37 -0.64
N ILE A 88 -22.44 -5.69 -0.47
CA ILE A 88 -21.23 -6.28 0.12
C ILE A 88 -20.00 -5.93 -0.72
N GLY A 89 -20.12 -6.00 -2.06
CA GLY A 89 -19.04 -5.61 -2.97
C GLY A 89 -18.63 -4.15 -2.80
N VAL A 90 -19.60 -3.24 -2.65
CA VAL A 90 -19.34 -1.80 -2.42
C VAL A 90 -18.60 -1.61 -1.10
N ILE A 91 -19.08 -2.19 -0.01
CA ILE A 91 -18.44 -2.05 1.31
C ILE A 91 -17.01 -2.59 1.28
N MET A 92 -16.78 -3.77 0.70
CA MET A 92 -15.43 -4.32 0.55
C MET A 92 -14.54 -3.43 -0.31
N SER A 93 -15.08 -2.81 -1.36
CA SER A 93 -14.32 -1.91 -2.22
C SER A 93 -13.90 -0.64 -1.49
N LEU A 94 -14.79 -0.05 -0.67
CA LEU A 94 -14.49 1.12 0.14
C LEU A 94 -13.39 0.84 1.15
N ILE A 95 -13.47 -0.27 1.89
CA ILE A 95 -12.43 -0.68 2.85
C ILE A 95 -11.09 -0.84 2.13
N SER A 96 -11.08 -1.54 1.01
CA SER A 96 -9.83 -1.74 0.24
C SER A 96 -9.26 -0.43 -0.31
N SER A 97 -10.11 0.52 -0.68
CA SER A 97 -9.70 1.82 -1.20
C SER A 97 -9.05 2.67 -0.13
N ILE A 98 -9.58 2.67 1.09
CA ILE A 98 -8.99 3.37 2.24
C ILE A 98 -7.60 2.80 2.53
N ILE A 99 -7.48 1.47 2.60
CA ILE A 99 -6.18 0.80 2.83
C ILE A 99 -5.18 1.21 1.76
N ILE A 100 -5.51 1.07 0.47
CA ILE A 100 -4.59 1.43 -0.62
C ILE A 100 -4.20 2.91 -0.55
N SER A 101 -5.16 3.80 -0.33
CA SER A 101 -4.88 5.24 -0.29
C SER A 101 -3.92 5.58 0.85
N THR A 102 -4.10 4.98 2.03
CA THR A 102 -3.21 5.17 3.17
C THR A 102 -1.83 4.57 2.93
N THR A 103 -1.73 3.38 2.32
CA THR A 103 -0.47 2.74 1.93
C THR A 103 0.31 3.59 0.93
N LEU A 104 -0.36 4.15 -0.07
CA LEU A 104 0.27 5.02 -1.06
C LEU A 104 0.77 6.32 -0.42
N LEU A 105 -0.05 6.96 0.42
CA LEU A 105 0.34 8.17 1.11
C LEU A 105 1.55 7.95 2.02
N TYR A 106 1.59 6.82 2.75
CA TYR A 106 2.74 6.42 3.55
C TYR A 106 3.99 6.20 2.66
N THR A 107 3.87 5.49 1.54
CA THR A 107 4.99 5.28 0.61
C THR A 107 5.56 6.60 0.10
N ILE A 108 4.69 7.55 -0.24
CA ILE A 108 5.07 8.91 -0.68
C ILE A 108 5.81 9.65 0.44
N SER A 109 5.37 9.52 1.69
CA SER A 109 6.01 10.18 2.84
C SER A 109 7.44 9.70 3.12
N LEU A 110 7.77 8.46 2.76
CA LEU A 110 9.12 7.91 2.89
C LEU A 110 10.07 8.40 1.80
N TYR A 111 9.55 8.96 0.70
CA TYR A 111 10.38 9.41 -0.40
C TYR A 111 10.93 10.82 -0.10
N PRO A 112 12.26 11.04 -0.17
CA PRO A 112 12.86 12.35 0.07
C PRO A 112 12.67 13.29 -1.13
N LEU A 113 11.47 13.83 -1.29
CA LEU A 113 11.16 14.90 -2.25
C LEU A 113 10.73 16.15 -1.50
N GLU A 114 11.47 17.25 -1.65
CA GLU A 114 11.18 18.52 -0.97
C GLU A 114 9.74 18.99 -1.20
N ILE A 115 9.25 18.92 -2.44
CA ILE A 115 7.89 19.31 -2.80
C ILE A 115 6.85 18.47 -2.04
N VAL A 116 7.11 17.16 -1.91
CA VAL A 116 6.23 16.23 -1.20
C VAL A 116 6.26 16.53 0.30
N GLN A 117 7.45 16.69 0.88
CA GLN A 117 7.60 16.95 2.31
C GLN A 117 6.97 18.29 2.72
N GLN A 118 7.11 19.34 1.91
CA GLN A 118 6.44 20.62 2.14
C GLN A 118 4.92 20.52 2.09
N GLN A 119 4.37 19.76 1.13
CA GLN A 119 2.92 19.52 1.05
C GLN A 119 2.40 18.75 2.26
N LEU A 120 3.14 17.74 2.72
CA LEU A 120 2.79 16.96 3.91
C LEU A 120 2.83 17.81 5.19
N ILE A 121 3.84 18.68 5.35
CA ILE A 121 3.94 19.61 6.49
C ILE A 121 2.77 20.61 6.50
N SER A 122 2.34 21.07 5.32
CA SER A 122 1.23 22.03 5.21
C SER A 122 -0.16 21.40 5.38
N GLY A 123 -0.28 20.07 5.32
CA GLY A 123 -1.55 19.36 5.27
C GLY A 123 -1.84 18.56 6.55
N GLU A 124 -2.67 19.11 7.45
CA GLU A 124 -3.08 18.44 8.70
C GLU A 124 -3.72 17.06 8.48
N ILE A 125 -4.41 16.88 7.35
CA ILE A 125 -5.08 15.62 7.00
C ILE A 125 -4.06 14.51 6.72
N SER A 126 -2.91 14.84 6.13
CA SER A 126 -1.89 13.85 5.75
C SER A 126 -1.15 13.30 6.97
N GLU A 127 -0.81 14.18 7.91
CA GLU A 127 -0.21 13.78 9.19
C GLU A 127 -1.16 12.88 9.99
N PHE A 128 -2.43 13.28 10.13
CA PHE A 128 -3.45 12.49 10.82
C PHE A 128 -3.64 11.11 10.16
N LEU A 129 -3.73 11.05 8.83
CA LEU A 129 -3.96 9.80 8.12
C LEU A 129 -2.77 8.83 8.25
N ILE A 130 -1.53 9.33 8.31
CA ILE A 130 -0.35 8.47 8.45
C ILE A 130 -0.18 8.00 9.90
N LEU A 131 -0.37 8.89 10.89
CA LEU A 131 -0.13 8.59 12.30
C LEU A 131 -1.28 7.85 13.00
N HIS A 132 -2.54 8.17 12.65
CA HIS A 132 -3.72 7.68 13.38
C HIS A 132 -4.49 6.59 12.64
N THR A 133 -4.11 6.21 11.41
CA THR A 133 -4.77 5.10 10.74
C THR A 133 -4.27 3.77 11.33
N PRO A 134 -5.13 2.99 12.04
CA PRO A 134 -4.72 1.83 12.82
C PRO A 134 -4.15 0.69 11.95
N TYR A 135 -4.52 0.64 10.66
CA TYR A 135 -3.99 -0.35 9.73
C TYR A 135 -2.51 -0.08 9.42
N ILE A 136 -2.14 1.18 9.16
CA ILE A 136 -0.75 1.55 8.92
C ILE A 136 0.05 1.36 10.21
N SER A 137 -0.43 1.86 11.35
CA SER A 137 0.22 1.69 12.66
C SER A 137 0.57 0.23 13.01
N ASN A 138 -0.37 -0.70 12.92
CA ASN A 138 -0.16 -2.07 13.40
C ASN A 138 0.44 -3.03 12.37
N TYR A 139 0.20 -2.80 11.07
CA TYR A 139 0.61 -3.73 10.02
C TYR A 139 1.73 -3.18 9.12
N VAL A 140 1.92 -1.85 9.11
CA VAL A 140 2.87 -1.13 8.24
C VAL A 140 3.88 -0.22 8.99
N VAL A 141 3.65 0.08 10.27
CA VAL A 141 4.55 0.92 11.11
C VAL A 141 5.17 0.08 12.23
N ASN A 142 4.46 -0.92 12.76
CA ASN A 142 5.05 -2.00 13.54
C ASN A 142 5.64 -3.09 12.60
N ILE A 143 6.37 -2.62 11.59
CA ILE A 143 7.26 -3.41 10.74
C ILE A 143 8.70 -3.10 11.14
#